data_AF-A0A2V7QLI2-F1
#
_entry.id   AF-A0A2V7QLI2-F1
#
_cell.length_a   1.000
_cell.length_b   1.000
_cell.length_c   1.000
_cell.angle_alpha   90.00
_cell.angle_beta   90.00
_cell.angle_gamma   90.00
#
_symmetry.space_group_name_H-M   'P 1'
#
loop_
_entity.id
_entity.type
_entity.pdbx_description
1 polymer ?
#
loop_
_entity_poly.entity_id
_entity_poly.type
_entity_poly.pdbx_seq_one_letter_code
_entity_poly.pdbx_strand_id
1 'polypeptide(L)'
;MAVACSAIAAAIALARRRQEYGGLALVFAAAAMIAVSTAPPERPTAHAGRQDAPSDILSRVRARAGRSIDATFGDDAPLARALLIADQRQIPTEMRDRYAAAGLIHMLSISGLHVAVIAAAIELFFQVARMSRRVSLYGAFIVTAIYVAIIGAPPPALRSSAMLGAAMASRIWQRPTSPWAAWAIGAFVPLYQPRTALDVGYQLSVLGMCALVAAGVVWRRHLANRLGGWKGKVGRELVTSLIACAVTAPLVAWVFGRVSLIAPLSNLIAAPIITLAQPVLFLALLAAPITALAHFFAQAVHPLLFAFDWVAWAAASTPGAAITVATTLTTAILAAVAAVSLVVACAGRFPARPAITGLAALAAMVVLPAFPSSPNGQVELHVLDVGQGDAILLRTNAGHWVLLDAGPAWQGGDAGRATVLPYILHRGGTLEA
;
A
#
# COMPACT_ATOMS: atom_id res chain seq x y z
N MET A 1 19.46 -12.31 14.71
CA MET A 1 19.18 -13.09 15.94
C MET A 1 19.57 -12.34 17.21
N ALA A 2 20.82 -11.87 17.35
CA ALA A 2 21.30 -11.16 18.55
C ALA A 2 20.49 -9.89 18.91
N VAL A 3 20.18 -9.02 17.94
CA VAL A 3 19.40 -7.78 18.17
C VAL A 3 17.96 -8.08 18.61
N ALA A 4 17.34 -9.12 18.05
CA ALA A 4 16.00 -9.56 18.45
C ALA A 4 16.02 -10.14 19.88
N CYS A 5 17.02 -10.94 20.22
CA CYS A 5 17.21 -11.43 21.59
C CYS A 5 17.48 -10.29 22.59
N SER A 6 18.25 -9.27 22.20
CA SER A 6 18.49 -8.09 23.04
C SER A 6 17.25 -7.21 23.21
N ALA A 7 16.44 -7.04 22.17
CA ALA A 7 15.17 -6.32 22.25
C ALA A 7 14.12 -7.08 23.08
N ILE A 8 14.06 -8.41 22.93
CA ILE A 8 13.22 -9.30 23.74
C ILE A 8 13.70 -9.29 25.19
N ALA A 9 15.01 -9.39 25.45
CA ALA A 9 15.58 -9.34 26.79
C ALA A 9 15.38 -7.96 27.45
N ALA A 10 15.52 -6.87 26.70
CA ALA A 10 15.23 -5.52 27.18
C ALA A 10 13.74 -5.34 27.47
N ALA A 11 12.85 -5.84 26.60
CA ALA A 11 11.41 -5.82 26.83
C ALA A 11 10.98 -6.68 28.03
N ILE A 12 11.60 -7.85 28.23
CA ILE A 12 11.38 -8.73 29.39
C ILE A 12 11.94 -8.10 30.67
N ALA A 13 13.11 -7.46 30.61
CA ALA A 13 13.72 -6.77 31.75
C ALA A 13 12.92 -5.52 32.15
N LEU A 14 12.36 -4.78 31.17
CA LEU A 14 11.43 -3.67 31.41
C LEU A 14 10.08 -4.18 31.95
N ALA A 15 9.59 -5.33 31.46
CA ALA A 15 8.33 -5.94 31.88
C ALA A 15 8.40 -6.54 33.29
N ARG A 16 9.57 -7.03 33.74
CA ARG A 16 9.77 -7.56 35.10
C ARG A 16 9.59 -6.52 36.21
N ARG A 17 9.67 -5.21 35.90
CA ARG A 17 9.58 -4.16 36.93
C ARG A 17 8.17 -3.70 37.30
N ARG A 18 7.10 -4.07 36.56
CA ARG A 18 5.69 -3.80 36.93
C ARG A 18 4.75 -4.86 36.35
N GLN A 19 3.95 -5.51 37.20
CA GLN A 19 3.04 -6.62 36.87
C GLN A 19 1.86 -6.30 35.91
N GLU A 20 1.87 -5.19 35.16
CA GLU A 20 0.72 -4.72 34.38
C GLU A 20 0.89 -4.81 32.84
N TYR A 21 1.99 -5.37 32.34
CA TYR A 21 2.37 -5.27 30.92
C TYR A 21 2.25 -6.55 30.08
N GLY A 22 1.46 -7.53 30.51
CA GLY A 22 1.22 -8.76 29.74
C GLY A 22 0.81 -8.52 28.27
N GLY A 23 0.06 -7.45 27.98
CA GLY A 23 -0.34 -7.08 26.62
C GLY A 23 0.78 -6.47 25.77
N LEU A 24 1.70 -5.72 26.37
CA LEU A 24 2.88 -5.16 25.67
C LEU A 24 3.85 -6.28 25.31
N ALA A 25 4.05 -7.22 26.24
CA ALA A 25 4.80 -8.45 25.99
C ALA A 25 4.13 -9.32 24.91
N LEU A 26 2.79 -9.37 24.84
CA LEU A 26 2.06 -10.12 23.81
C LEU A 26 2.15 -9.48 22.43
N VAL A 27 2.07 -8.15 22.33
CA VAL A 27 2.24 -7.40 21.07
C VAL A 27 3.68 -7.50 20.57
N PHE A 28 4.67 -7.36 21.47
CA PHE A 28 6.08 -7.57 21.12
C PHE A 28 6.39 -9.03 20.80
N ALA A 29 5.81 -10.00 21.51
CA ALA A 29 5.97 -11.42 21.22
C ALA A 29 5.30 -11.81 19.90
N ALA A 30 4.12 -11.26 19.59
CA ALA A 30 3.46 -11.47 18.30
C ALA A 30 4.25 -10.81 17.16
N ALA A 31 4.70 -9.56 17.33
CA ALA A 31 5.55 -8.90 16.35
C ALA A 31 6.90 -9.61 16.17
N ALA A 32 7.51 -10.11 17.24
CA ALA A 32 8.75 -10.87 17.20
C ALA A 32 8.56 -12.28 16.60
N MET A 33 7.46 -12.98 16.91
CA MET A 33 7.12 -14.27 16.31
C MET A 33 6.87 -14.12 14.80
N ILE A 34 6.13 -13.09 14.38
CA ILE A 34 5.90 -12.80 12.96
C ILE A 34 7.20 -12.41 12.26
N ALA A 35 8.04 -11.59 12.90
CA ALA A 35 9.35 -11.19 12.40
C ALA A 35 10.34 -12.36 12.29
N VAL A 36 10.28 -13.34 13.21
CA VAL A 36 11.13 -14.54 13.18
C VAL A 36 10.61 -15.59 12.17
N SER A 37 9.30 -15.63 11.90
CA SER A 37 8.68 -16.59 10.97
C SER A 37 8.72 -16.18 9.50
N THR A 38 9.15 -14.95 9.18
CA THR A 38 9.16 -14.45 7.81
C THR A 38 10.57 -14.60 7.25
N ALA A 39 10.79 -15.68 6.50
CA ALA A 39 11.94 -15.76 5.61
C ALA A 39 11.97 -14.51 4.72
N PRO A 40 13.15 -13.93 4.45
CA PRO A 40 13.23 -12.75 3.60
C PRO A 40 12.55 -13.06 2.26
N PRO A 41 11.80 -12.10 1.68
CA PRO A 41 11.36 -12.26 0.31
C PRO A 41 12.63 -12.34 -0.54
N GLU A 42 12.96 -13.54 -1.00
CA GLU A 42 13.96 -13.72 -2.03
C GLU A 42 13.50 -12.90 -3.23
N ARG A 43 14.44 -12.13 -3.81
CA ARG A 43 14.20 -11.55 -5.13
C ARG A 43 13.80 -12.70 -6.05
N PRO A 44 12.88 -12.50 -7.02
CA PRO A 44 12.87 -13.34 -8.18
C PRO A 44 14.18 -13.08 -8.93
N THR A 45 15.25 -13.77 -8.54
CA THR A 45 16.39 -13.99 -9.42
C THR A 45 15.90 -14.93 -10.51
N ALA A 46 16.35 -14.73 -11.75
CA ALA A 46 15.95 -15.48 -12.94
C ALA A 46 16.26 -16.99 -12.89
N HIS A 47 16.56 -17.55 -11.72
CA HIS A 47 16.47 -18.98 -11.45
C HIS A 47 15.02 -19.44 -11.22
N ALA A 48 14.08 -18.92 -12.00
CA ALA A 48 12.71 -19.45 -12.10
C ALA A 48 12.69 -20.70 -13.00
N GLY A 49 13.52 -21.69 -12.67
CA GLY A 49 13.56 -23.01 -13.32
C GLY A 49 13.43 -24.17 -12.33
N ARG A 50 13.55 -23.91 -11.03
CA ARG A 50 13.26 -24.89 -9.98
C ARG A 50 12.21 -24.31 -9.05
N GLN A 51 10.99 -24.84 -9.16
CA GLN A 51 10.00 -24.76 -8.10
C GLN A 51 10.56 -25.53 -6.90
N ASP A 52 11.38 -24.88 -6.09
CA ASP A 52 11.79 -25.47 -4.82
C ASP A 52 10.52 -25.71 -4.00
N ALA A 53 10.36 -26.96 -3.56
CA ALA A 53 9.17 -27.39 -2.84
C ALA A 53 8.95 -26.47 -1.63
N PRO A 54 7.71 -26.03 -1.34
CA PRO A 54 7.42 -25.16 -0.21
C PRO A 54 7.92 -25.81 1.09
N SER A 55 9.08 -25.32 1.58
CA SER A 55 9.83 -25.92 2.69
C SER A 55 9.23 -25.56 4.04
N ASP A 56 8.50 -24.45 4.11
CA ASP A 56 7.87 -23.96 5.34
C ASP A 56 6.34 -24.18 5.37
N ILE A 57 5.78 -24.43 6.55
CA ILE A 57 4.35 -24.68 6.80
C ILE A 57 3.50 -23.52 6.27
N LEU A 58 3.93 -22.28 6.47
CA LEU A 58 3.20 -21.09 6.01
C LEU A 58 3.06 -21.05 4.49
N SER A 59 4.13 -21.41 3.77
CA SER A 59 4.12 -21.45 2.30
C SER A 59 3.15 -22.52 1.77
N ARG A 60 3.03 -23.67 2.45
CA ARG A 60 2.06 -24.72 2.12
C ARG A 60 0.63 -24.28 2.39
N VAL A 61 0.37 -23.62 3.52
CA VAL A 61 -0.96 -23.07 3.86
C VAL A 61 -1.36 -22.02 2.83
N ARG A 62 -0.47 -21.09 2.48
CA ARG A 62 -0.73 -20.07 1.45
C ARG A 62 -0.98 -20.68 0.08
N ALA A 63 -0.21 -21.70 -0.32
CA ALA A 63 -0.45 -22.42 -1.57
C ALA A 63 -1.80 -23.16 -1.57
N ARG A 64 -2.19 -23.75 -0.45
CA ARG A 64 -3.51 -24.39 -0.29
C ARG A 64 -4.64 -23.37 -0.35
N ALA A 65 -4.49 -22.23 0.33
CA ALA A 65 -5.43 -21.12 0.26
C ALA A 65 -5.58 -20.61 -1.19
N GLY A 66 -4.47 -20.40 -1.90
CA GLY A 66 -4.48 -20.02 -3.31
C GLY A 66 -5.27 -20.99 -4.19
N ARG A 67 -4.99 -22.30 -4.09
CA ARG A 67 -5.76 -23.32 -4.83
C ARG A 67 -7.25 -23.33 -4.48
N SER A 68 -7.58 -23.09 -3.21
CA SER A 68 -8.98 -23.00 -2.78
C SER A 68 -9.67 -21.77 -3.37
N ILE A 69 -8.99 -20.63 -3.42
CA ILE A 69 -9.50 -19.40 -4.01
C ILE A 69 -9.74 -19.62 -5.52
N ASP A 70 -8.77 -20.19 -6.22
CA ASP A 70 -8.88 -20.47 -7.66
C ASP A 70 -10.09 -21.35 -7.98
N ALA A 71 -10.33 -22.39 -7.16
CA ALA A 71 -11.46 -23.29 -7.33
C ALA A 71 -12.83 -22.68 -6.97
N THR A 72 -12.86 -21.68 -6.07
CA THR A 72 -14.12 -21.13 -5.53
C THR A 72 -14.58 -19.87 -6.26
N PHE A 73 -13.63 -19.05 -6.72
CA PHE A 73 -13.90 -17.71 -7.25
C PHE A 73 -13.91 -17.63 -8.79
N GLY A 74 -13.44 -18.65 -9.50
CA GLY A 74 -13.48 -18.66 -10.98
C GLY A 74 -12.84 -17.40 -11.57
N ASP A 75 -13.61 -16.63 -12.33
CA ASP A 75 -13.17 -15.39 -12.98
C ASP A 75 -12.73 -14.29 -12.00
N ASP A 76 -13.27 -14.27 -10.78
CA ASP A 76 -12.89 -13.33 -9.73
C ASP A 76 -11.61 -13.74 -8.99
N ALA A 77 -11.07 -14.93 -9.25
CA ALA A 77 -9.92 -15.47 -8.53
C ALA A 77 -8.70 -14.53 -8.52
N PRO A 78 -8.31 -13.84 -9.62
CA PRO A 78 -7.18 -12.90 -9.58
C PRO A 78 -7.37 -11.79 -8.55
N LEU A 79 -8.57 -11.23 -8.45
CA LEU A 79 -8.89 -10.16 -7.52
C LEU A 79 -9.01 -10.68 -6.08
N ALA A 80 -9.70 -11.82 -5.90
CA ALA A 80 -9.83 -12.46 -4.59
C ALA A 80 -8.46 -12.86 -4.01
N ARG A 81 -7.54 -13.41 -4.80
CA ARG A 81 -6.17 -13.73 -4.38
C ARG A 81 -5.40 -12.49 -3.92
N ALA A 82 -5.53 -11.39 -4.65
CA ALA A 82 -4.87 -10.14 -4.32
C ALA A 82 -5.36 -9.60 -2.96
N LEU A 83 -6.67 -9.62 -2.72
CA LEU A 83 -7.32 -9.07 -1.53
C LEU A 83 -7.23 -9.99 -0.29
N LEU A 84 -7.12 -11.31 -0.49
CA LEU A 84 -7.09 -12.30 0.60
C LEU A 84 -5.69 -12.77 0.99
N ILE A 85 -4.79 -12.96 0.03
CA ILE A 85 -3.47 -13.56 0.29
C ILE A 85 -2.31 -12.74 -0.27
N ALA A 86 -2.54 -11.47 -0.63
CA ALA A 86 -1.54 -10.55 -1.19
C ALA A 86 -0.78 -11.15 -2.39
N ASP A 87 -1.46 -11.96 -3.21
CA ASP A 87 -0.87 -12.58 -4.40
C ASP A 87 -1.44 -11.93 -5.65
N GLN A 88 -0.63 -11.06 -6.27
CA GLN A 88 -1.01 -10.31 -7.46
C GLN A 88 -0.53 -10.98 -8.77
N ARG A 89 0.13 -12.14 -8.71
CA ARG A 89 0.79 -12.75 -9.89
C ARG A 89 -0.16 -13.06 -11.05
N GLN A 90 -1.43 -13.35 -10.74
CA GLN A 90 -2.46 -13.66 -11.72
C GLN A 90 -3.25 -12.44 -12.20
N ILE A 91 -2.97 -11.23 -11.70
CA ILE A 91 -3.67 -10.02 -12.16
C ILE A 91 -3.11 -9.65 -13.56
N PRO A 92 -3.96 -9.64 -14.61
CA PRO A 92 -3.54 -9.24 -15.96
C PRO A 92 -2.97 -7.82 -15.98
N THR A 93 -2.01 -7.56 -16.86
CA THR A 93 -1.38 -6.23 -16.99
C THR A 93 -2.40 -5.14 -17.30
N GLU A 94 -3.36 -5.42 -18.18
CA GLU A 94 -4.47 -4.52 -18.52
C GLU A 94 -5.31 -4.13 -17.30
N MET A 95 -5.62 -5.11 -16.43
CA MET A 95 -6.32 -4.88 -15.18
C MET A 95 -5.47 -3.99 -14.27
N ARG A 96 -4.18 -4.29 -14.10
CA ARG A 96 -3.27 -3.45 -13.28
C ARG A 96 -3.22 -2.02 -13.76
N ASP A 97 -3.15 -1.80 -15.08
CA ASP A 97 -3.11 -0.46 -15.66
C ASP A 97 -4.41 0.31 -15.48
N ARG A 98 -5.55 -0.37 -15.63
CA ARG A 98 -6.86 0.21 -15.32
C ARG A 98 -6.96 0.65 -13.85
N TYR A 99 -6.59 -0.22 -12.91
CA TYR A 99 -6.60 0.12 -11.48
C TYR A 99 -5.64 1.27 -11.15
N ALA A 100 -4.48 1.33 -11.80
CA ALA A 100 -3.54 2.41 -11.59
C ALA A 100 -3.99 3.74 -12.23
N ALA A 101 -4.60 3.72 -13.42
CA ALA A 101 -5.22 4.89 -14.03
C ALA A 101 -6.38 5.44 -13.19
N ALA A 102 -7.15 4.55 -12.55
CA ALA A 102 -8.20 4.90 -11.60
C ALA A 102 -7.68 5.38 -10.24
N GLY A 103 -6.38 5.27 -9.95
CA GLY A 103 -5.80 5.59 -8.64
C GLY A 103 -6.06 4.54 -7.54
N LEU A 104 -6.58 3.37 -7.91
CA LEU A 104 -7.03 2.28 -7.04
C LEU A 104 -6.01 1.14 -6.88
N ILE A 105 -4.85 1.20 -7.55
CA ILE A 105 -3.80 0.15 -7.51
C ILE A 105 -3.36 -0.23 -6.10
N HIS A 106 -3.37 0.73 -5.17
CA HIS A 106 -3.01 0.51 -3.77
C HIS A 106 -4.03 -0.36 -3.00
N MET A 107 -5.27 -0.44 -3.49
CA MET A 107 -6.32 -1.32 -2.92
C MET A 107 -6.15 -2.78 -3.36
N LEU A 108 -5.45 -3.05 -4.46
CA LEU A 108 -5.08 -4.42 -4.88
C LEU A 108 -3.97 -5.04 -4.01
N SER A 109 -3.36 -4.24 -3.14
CA SER A 109 -2.45 -4.73 -2.10
C SER A 109 -3.18 -4.76 -0.76
N ILE A 110 -2.88 -5.74 0.08
CA ILE A 110 -3.44 -5.82 1.44
C ILE A 110 -2.95 -4.61 2.24
N SER A 111 -3.80 -3.59 2.25
CA SER A 111 -3.60 -2.34 2.98
C SER A 111 -4.00 -2.46 4.45
N GLY A 112 -3.71 -1.42 5.23
CA GLY A 112 -4.12 -1.36 6.63
C GLY A 112 -5.63 -1.33 6.86
N LEU A 113 -6.40 -0.90 5.87
CA LEU A 113 -7.86 -0.96 5.93
C LEU A 113 -8.32 -2.42 5.98
N HIS A 114 -7.78 -3.29 5.12
CA HIS A 114 -8.13 -4.71 5.10
C HIS A 114 -7.86 -5.37 6.45
N VAL A 115 -6.67 -5.13 7.03
CA VAL A 115 -6.29 -5.67 8.35
C VAL A 115 -7.21 -5.14 9.45
N ALA A 116 -7.52 -3.84 9.44
CA ALA A 116 -8.40 -3.24 10.44
C ALA A 116 -9.85 -3.74 10.33
N VAL A 117 -10.37 -3.92 9.10
CA VAL A 117 -11.72 -4.43 8.85
C VAL A 117 -11.84 -5.89 9.30
N ILE A 118 -10.84 -6.73 9.00
CA ILE A 118 -10.80 -8.11 9.48
C ILE A 118 -10.79 -8.15 11.01
N ALA A 119 -9.92 -7.35 11.65
CA ALA A 119 -9.86 -7.28 13.10
C ALA A 119 -11.20 -6.84 13.72
N ALA A 120 -11.85 -5.82 13.15
CA ALA A 120 -13.14 -5.34 13.60
C ALA A 120 -14.25 -6.40 13.42
N ALA A 121 -14.24 -7.14 12.32
CA ALA A 121 -15.19 -8.21 12.07
C ALA A 121 -15.04 -9.36 13.08
N ILE A 122 -13.80 -9.75 13.40
CA ILE A 122 -13.51 -10.77 14.42
C ILE A 122 -13.88 -10.26 15.82
N GLU A 123 -13.57 -9.00 16.13
CA GLU A 123 -13.95 -8.37 17.41
C GLU A 123 -15.48 -8.40 17.56
N LEU A 124 -16.22 -8.02 16.52
CA LEU A 124 -17.68 -8.05 16.49
C LEU A 124 -18.23 -9.47 16.64
N PHE A 125 -17.64 -10.46 15.97
CA PHE A 125 -18.02 -11.86 16.09
C PHE A 125 -17.92 -12.34 17.55
N PHE A 126 -16.81 -12.07 18.23
CA PHE A 126 -16.66 -12.42 19.65
C PHE A 126 -17.62 -11.67 20.57
N GLN A 127 -17.94 -10.41 20.26
CA GLN A 127 -18.95 -9.64 21.00
C GLN A 127 -20.35 -10.23 20.82
N VAL A 128 -20.73 -10.63 19.61
CA VAL A 128 -22.02 -11.29 19.32
C VAL A 128 -22.10 -12.65 20.02
N ALA A 129 -20.98 -13.38 20.10
CA ALA A 129 -20.86 -14.60 20.89
C ALA A 129 -20.87 -14.36 22.42
N ARG A 130 -21.16 -13.13 22.87
CA ARG A 130 -21.24 -12.71 24.29
C ARG A 130 -19.94 -12.95 25.06
N MET A 131 -18.79 -12.97 24.39
CA MET A 131 -17.50 -13.04 25.06
C MET A 131 -17.18 -11.71 25.76
N SER A 132 -16.35 -11.76 26.80
CA SER A 132 -15.92 -10.53 27.48
C SER A 132 -15.17 -9.60 26.51
N ARG A 133 -15.23 -8.29 26.75
CA ARG A 133 -14.54 -7.27 25.93
C ARG A 133 -13.03 -7.55 25.81
N ARG A 134 -12.40 -8.04 26.87
CA ARG A 134 -10.97 -8.40 26.87
C ARG A 134 -10.70 -9.59 25.96
N VAL A 135 -11.51 -10.65 26.04
CA VAL A 135 -11.37 -11.84 25.18
C VAL A 135 -11.61 -11.48 23.72
N SER A 136 -12.64 -10.66 23.43
CA SER A 136 -12.94 -10.21 22.07
C SER A 136 -11.77 -9.44 21.46
N LEU A 137 -11.17 -8.53 22.23
CA LEU A 137 -9.99 -7.79 21.81
C LEU A 137 -8.81 -8.74 21.58
N TYR A 138 -8.36 -9.47 22.60
CA TYR A 138 -7.19 -10.36 22.47
C TYR A 138 -7.36 -11.40 21.34
N GLY A 139 -8.55 -12.00 21.24
CA GLY A 139 -8.88 -12.91 20.17
C GLY A 139 -8.76 -12.25 18.79
N ALA A 140 -9.35 -11.06 18.60
CA ALA A 140 -9.26 -10.34 17.34
C ALA A 140 -7.82 -10.03 16.94
N PHE A 141 -6.99 -9.62 17.90
CA PHE A 141 -5.57 -9.39 17.65
C PHE A 141 -4.85 -10.66 17.24
N ILE A 142 -5.03 -11.75 17.99
CA ILE A 142 -4.34 -13.03 17.73
C ILE A 142 -4.75 -13.58 16.36
N VAL A 143 -6.03 -13.62 16.06
CA VAL A 143 -6.52 -14.13 14.76
C VAL A 143 -6.01 -13.25 13.61
N THR A 144 -6.01 -11.92 13.78
CA THR A 144 -5.46 -11.00 12.77
C THR A 144 -3.95 -11.16 12.60
N ALA A 145 -3.21 -11.36 13.69
CA ALA A 145 -1.77 -11.61 13.66
C ALA A 145 -1.43 -12.93 12.93
N ILE A 146 -2.19 -13.99 13.20
CA ILE A 146 -2.09 -15.27 12.50
C ILE A 146 -2.40 -15.09 11.01
N TYR A 147 -3.48 -14.36 10.68
CA TYR A 147 -3.82 -14.05 9.29
C TYR A 147 -2.67 -13.32 8.58
N VAL A 148 -2.11 -12.27 9.20
CA VAL A 148 -0.98 -11.52 8.63
C VAL A 148 0.24 -12.41 8.41
N ALA A 149 0.51 -13.36 9.31
CA ALA A 149 1.58 -14.33 9.12
C ALA A 149 1.31 -15.27 7.93
N ILE A 150 0.07 -15.78 7.79
CA ILE A 150 -0.34 -16.70 6.72
C ILE A 150 -0.20 -16.06 5.33
N ILE A 151 -0.55 -14.78 5.18
CA ILE A 151 -0.43 -14.06 3.90
C ILE A 151 1.02 -13.70 3.54
N GLY A 152 2.00 -14.12 4.34
CA GLY A 152 3.42 -13.85 4.13
C GLY A 152 3.88 -12.50 4.68
N ALA A 153 3.12 -11.92 5.61
CA ALA A 153 3.43 -10.70 6.34
C ALA A 153 3.94 -9.55 5.45
N PRO A 154 3.18 -9.13 4.42
CA PRO A 154 3.61 -8.03 3.58
C PRO A 154 3.82 -6.78 4.45
N PRO A 155 4.85 -5.94 4.17
CA PRO A 155 5.20 -4.81 5.02
C PRO A 155 4.05 -3.88 5.41
N PRO A 156 3.09 -3.55 4.52
CA PRO A 156 1.93 -2.75 4.90
C PRO A 156 1.05 -3.41 5.97
N ALA A 157 0.87 -4.74 5.90
CA ALA A 157 0.06 -5.50 6.84
C ALA A 157 0.74 -5.66 8.20
N LEU A 158 2.07 -5.89 8.21
CA LEU A 158 2.88 -5.89 9.42
C LEU A 158 2.74 -4.59 10.21
N ARG A 159 2.90 -3.46 9.51
CA ARG A 159 2.72 -2.13 10.07
C ARG A 159 1.33 -1.96 10.67
N SER A 160 0.29 -2.34 9.93
CA SER A 160 -1.09 -2.19 10.38
C SER A 160 -1.42 -3.09 11.57
N SER A 161 -0.86 -4.29 11.62
CA SER A 161 -0.94 -5.16 12.80
C SER A 161 -0.29 -4.53 14.03
N ALA A 162 0.91 -3.93 13.89
CA ALA A 162 1.57 -3.20 14.99
C ALA A 162 0.74 -2.00 15.48
N MET A 163 0.18 -1.22 14.55
CA MET A 163 -0.70 -0.09 14.87
C MET A 163 -1.99 -0.53 15.57
N LEU A 164 -2.59 -1.62 15.10
CA LEU A 164 -3.77 -2.22 15.73
C LEU A 164 -3.44 -2.67 17.15
N GLY A 165 -2.31 -3.36 17.36
CA GLY A 165 -1.83 -3.75 18.69
C GLY A 165 -1.66 -2.55 19.63
N ALA A 166 -1.10 -1.44 19.14
CA ALA A 166 -0.99 -0.20 19.91
C ALA A 166 -2.36 0.40 20.27
N ALA A 167 -3.28 0.45 19.31
CA ALA A 167 -4.65 0.93 19.55
C ALA A 167 -5.42 0.05 20.53
N MET A 168 -5.15 -1.26 20.53
CA MET A 168 -5.76 -2.20 21.46
C MET A 168 -5.20 -2.07 22.86
N ALA A 169 -3.88 -1.95 23.01
CA ALA A 169 -3.24 -1.69 24.30
C ALA A 169 -3.77 -0.39 24.92
N SER A 170 -3.92 0.66 24.09
CA SER A 170 -4.58 1.93 24.46
C SER A 170 -5.98 1.73 25.02
N ARG A 171 -6.83 0.93 24.35
CA ARG A 171 -8.20 0.63 24.79
C ARG A 171 -8.23 -0.17 26.09
N ILE A 172 -7.33 -1.13 26.27
CA ILE A 172 -7.26 -1.99 27.46
C ILE A 172 -6.81 -1.18 28.68
N TRP A 173 -5.80 -0.32 28.51
CA TRP A 173 -5.30 0.56 29.58
C TRP A 173 -6.10 1.84 29.75
N GLN A 174 -7.13 2.05 28.93
CA GLN A 174 -7.96 3.26 28.95
C GLN A 174 -7.13 4.55 28.83
N ARG A 175 -6.01 4.50 28.10
CA ARG A 175 -5.13 5.65 27.88
C ARG A 175 -5.25 6.13 26.45
N PRO A 176 -5.50 7.42 26.20
CA PRO A 176 -5.57 7.94 24.84
C PRO A 176 -4.21 7.82 24.16
N THR A 177 -4.16 7.15 23.02
CA THR A 177 -2.96 7.11 22.17
C THR A 177 -3.10 8.12 21.05
N SER A 178 -2.08 8.96 20.90
CA SER A 178 -1.99 9.88 19.77
C SER A 178 -1.93 9.10 18.46
N PRO A 179 -2.74 9.43 17.43
CA PRO A 179 -2.64 8.80 16.11
C PRO A 179 -1.23 8.91 15.50
N TRP A 180 -0.50 9.99 15.82
CA TRP A 180 0.90 10.16 15.42
C TRP A 180 1.84 9.17 16.11
N ALA A 181 1.56 8.80 17.36
CA ALA A 181 2.33 7.77 18.07
C ALA A 181 2.05 6.39 17.48
N ALA A 182 0.80 6.08 17.13
CA ALA A 182 0.47 4.85 16.42
C ALA A 182 1.16 4.78 15.05
N TRP A 183 1.14 5.89 14.29
CA TRP A 183 1.88 6.00 13.03
C TRP A 183 3.38 5.76 13.22
N ALA A 184 3.99 6.38 14.24
CA ALA A 184 5.40 6.20 14.55
C ALA A 184 5.71 4.73 14.85
N ILE A 185 4.91 4.05 15.71
CA ILE A 185 5.03 2.61 16.00
C ILE A 185 5.01 1.77 14.72
N GLY A 186 4.09 2.09 13.80
CA GLY A 186 4.03 1.43 12.51
C GLY A 186 5.27 1.66 11.64
N ALA A 187 5.93 2.80 11.78
CA ALA A 187 7.13 3.15 11.01
C ALA A 187 8.42 2.47 11.52
N PHE A 188 8.39 1.67 12.61
CA PHE A 188 9.57 1.00 13.16
C PHE A 188 9.99 -0.27 12.38
N VAL A 189 9.15 -0.81 11.50
CA VAL A 189 9.42 -2.08 10.77
C VAL A 189 10.82 -2.12 10.10
N PRO A 190 11.32 -1.04 9.46
CA PRO A 190 12.64 -1.04 8.84
C PRO A 190 13.82 -1.17 9.80
N LEU A 191 13.64 -0.92 11.11
CA LEU A 191 14.71 -1.10 12.08
C LEU A 191 15.04 -2.58 12.32
N TYR A 192 14.07 -3.47 12.09
CA TYR A 192 14.30 -4.91 12.10
C TYR A 192 14.83 -5.39 10.73
N GLN A 193 14.22 -4.92 9.65
CA GLN A 193 14.58 -5.29 8.29
C GLN A 193 14.75 -4.04 7.41
N PRO A 194 15.98 -3.53 7.26
CA PRO A 194 16.24 -2.27 6.55
C PRO A 194 15.73 -2.26 5.10
N ARG A 195 15.69 -3.43 4.45
CA ARG A 195 15.18 -3.59 3.08
C ARG A 195 13.71 -3.17 2.93
N THR A 196 12.93 -3.27 4.01
CA THR A 196 11.52 -2.86 4.02
C THR A 196 11.34 -1.37 3.75
N ALA A 197 12.34 -0.54 4.05
CA ALA A 197 12.30 0.89 3.72
C ALA A 197 12.29 1.15 2.20
N LEU A 198 12.76 0.20 1.39
CA LEU A 198 12.79 0.29 -0.08
C LEU A 198 11.52 -0.26 -0.73
N ASP A 199 10.65 -0.92 0.04
CA ASP A 199 9.39 -1.45 -0.47
C ASP A 199 8.39 -0.31 -0.75
N VAL A 200 7.93 -0.21 -1.98
CA VAL A 200 7.00 0.85 -2.41
C VAL A 200 5.66 0.76 -1.66
N GLY A 201 5.18 -0.46 -1.41
CA GLY A 201 3.94 -0.68 -0.66
C GLY A 201 4.05 -0.16 0.77
N TYR A 202 5.18 -0.42 1.43
CA TYR A 202 5.51 0.12 2.75
C TYR A 202 5.53 1.65 2.75
N GLN A 203 6.27 2.26 1.81
CA GLN A 203 6.40 3.71 1.70
C GLN A 203 5.03 4.39 1.50
N LEU A 204 4.23 3.89 0.55
CA LEU A 204 2.87 4.39 0.31
C LEU A 204 1.96 4.22 1.53
N SER A 205 2.10 3.11 2.26
CA SER A 205 1.33 2.84 3.47
C SER A 205 1.66 3.83 4.60
N VAL A 206 2.95 4.12 4.83
CA VAL A 206 3.42 5.10 5.83
C VAL A 206 2.99 6.51 5.46
N LEU A 207 3.20 6.92 4.20
CA LEU A 207 2.80 8.25 3.70
C LEU A 207 1.27 8.42 3.73
N GLY A 208 0.52 7.43 3.27
CA GLY A 208 -0.93 7.43 3.30
C GLY A 208 -1.44 7.61 4.73
N MET A 209 -0.93 6.83 5.69
CA MET A 209 -1.35 6.99 7.08
C MET A 209 -0.98 8.37 7.67
N CYS A 210 0.20 8.89 7.36
CA CYS A 210 0.59 10.24 7.75
C CYS A 210 -0.42 11.28 7.24
N ALA A 211 -0.80 11.17 5.97
CA ALA A 211 -1.81 12.01 5.33
C ALA A 211 -3.20 11.86 5.95
N LEU A 212 -3.62 10.62 6.29
CA LEU A 212 -4.89 10.35 6.99
C LEU A 212 -4.93 11.03 8.37
N VAL A 213 -3.85 10.95 9.15
CA VAL A 213 -3.79 11.63 10.45
C VAL A 213 -3.87 13.15 10.27
N ALA A 214 -3.11 13.70 9.32
CA ALA A 214 -3.11 15.13 9.01
C ALA A 214 -4.49 15.62 8.55
N ALA A 215 -5.14 14.89 7.65
CA ALA A 215 -6.50 15.19 7.17
C ALA A 215 -7.53 15.17 8.30
N GLY A 216 -7.41 14.23 9.23
CA GLY A 216 -8.27 14.18 10.41
C GLY A 216 -8.14 15.42 11.31
N VAL A 217 -6.94 16.02 11.40
CA VAL A 217 -6.74 17.28 12.14
C VAL A 217 -7.45 18.44 11.42
N VAL A 218 -7.27 18.56 10.10
CA VAL A 218 -7.91 19.60 9.28
C VAL A 218 -9.43 19.53 9.37
N TRP A 219 -9.99 18.32 9.22
CA TRP A 219 -11.42 18.09 9.31
C TRP A 219 -11.98 18.58 10.65
N ARG A 220 -11.37 18.15 11.77
CA ARG A 220 -11.83 18.52 13.12
C ARG A 220 -11.73 20.02 13.39
N ARG A 221 -10.67 20.69 12.90
CA ARG A 221 -10.45 22.11 13.15
C ARG A 221 -11.36 23.03 12.33
N HIS A 222 -11.64 22.67 11.08
CA HIS A 222 -12.22 23.64 10.14
C HIS A 222 -13.61 23.26 9.61
N LEU A 223 -13.91 21.96 9.45
CA LEU A 223 -15.12 21.52 8.73
C LEU A 223 -16.12 20.79 9.63
N ALA A 224 -15.67 20.12 10.70
CA ALA A 224 -16.53 19.30 11.55
C ALA A 224 -17.71 20.07 12.17
N ASN A 225 -17.52 21.36 12.49
CA ASN A 225 -18.56 22.21 13.06
C ASN A 225 -19.49 22.83 12.00
N ARG A 226 -19.16 22.72 10.72
CA ARG A 226 -19.93 23.33 9.61
C ARG A 226 -20.76 22.32 8.83
N LEU A 227 -20.34 21.05 8.81
CA LEU A 227 -20.97 20.00 8.03
C LEU A 227 -21.40 18.85 8.94
N GLY A 228 -22.71 18.74 9.17
CA GLY A 228 -23.33 17.64 9.91
C GLY A 228 -23.84 16.50 9.02
N GLY A 229 -24.23 15.40 9.65
CA GLY A 229 -24.95 14.29 9.00
C GLY A 229 -24.15 13.59 7.89
N TRP A 230 -24.86 13.16 6.83
CA TRP A 230 -24.26 12.43 5.71
C TRP A 230 -23.28 13.29 4.90
N LYS A 231 -23.55 14.59 4.75
CA LYS A 231 -22.66 15.56 4.08
C LYS A 231 -21.32 15.67 4.80
N GLY A 232 -21.34 15.65 6.13
CA GLY A 232 -20.13 15.61 6.96
C GLY A 232 -19.30 14.34 6.73
N LYS A 233 -19.95 13.17 6.61
CA LYS A 233 -19.24 11.91 6.32
C LYS A 233 -18.56 11.96 4.95
N VAL A 234 -19.29 12.32 3.90
CA VAL A 234 -18.75 12.43 2.54
C VAL A 234 -17.62 13.46 2.47
N GLY A 235 -17.82 14.65 3.06
CA GLY A 235 -16.80 15.69 3.11
C GLY A 235 -15.52 15.23 3.82
N ARG A 236 -15.63 14.46 4.90
CA ARG A 236 -14.48 13.92 5.62
C ARG A 236 -13.70 12.94 4.77
N GLU A 237 -14.38 11.99 4.12
CA GLU A 237 -13.73 11.00 3.26
C GLU A 237 -13.09 11.67 2.02
N LEU A 238 -13.74 12.68 1.44
CA LEU A 238 -13.19 13.44 0.33
C LEU A 238 -11.94 14.23 0.72
N VAL A 239 -11.97 14.95 1.85
CA VAL A 239 -10.79 15.68 2.37
C VAL A 239 -9.65 14.71 2.66
N THR A 240 -9.98 13.56 3.26
CA THR A 240 -9.01 12.50 3.55
C THR A 240 -8.37 11.98 2.28
N SER A 241 -9.17 11.68 1.25
CA SER A 241 -8.64 11.18 -0.01
C SER A 241 -7.86 12.24 -0.78
N LEU A 242 -8.29 13.50 -0.77
CA LEU A 242 -7.56 14.60 -1.42
C LEU A 242 -6.17 14.78 -0.83
N ILE A 243 -6.08 14.85 0.50
CA ILE A 243 -4.79 15.01 1.20
C ILE A 243 -3.93 13.75 1.01
N ALA A 244 -4.52 12.55 1.09
CA ALA A 244 -3.79 11.29 0.84
C ALA A 244 -3.22 11.23 -0.58
N CYS A 245 -4.01 11.57 -1.60
CA CYS A 245 -3.55 11.64 -2.98
C CYS A 245 -2.44 12.70 -3.14
N ALA A 246 -2.61 13.90 -2.59
CA ALA A 246 -1.60 14.96 -2.70
C ALA A 246 -0.26 14.58 -2.03
N VAL A 247 -0.30 13.93 -0.86
CA VAL A 247 0.90 13.50 -0.12
C VAL A 247 1.58 12.30 -0.77
N THR A 248 0.82 11.39 -1.37
CA THR A 248 1.37 10.19 -2.03
C THR A 248 1.75 10.41 -3.50
N ALA A 249 1.20 11.44 -4.16
CA ALA A 249 1.44 11.76 -5.56
C ALA A 249 2.93 11.84 -5.95
N PRO A 250 3.85 12.44 -5.17
CA PRO A 250 5.27 12.48 -5.55
C PRO A 250 5.88 11.09 -5.70
N LEU A 251 5.56 10.18 -4.78
CA LEU A 251 6.07 8.81 -4.80
C LEU A 251 5.41 8.01 -5.93
N VAL A 252 4.10 8.16 -6.11
CA VAL A 252 3.36 7.48 -7.19
C VAL A 252 3.87 7.94 -8.56
N ALA A 253 4.08 9.24 -8.73
CA ALA A 253 4.63 9.81 -9.97
C ALA A 253 6.05 9.28 -10.23
N TRP A 254 6.91 9.24 -9.20
CA TRP A 254 8.28 8.75 -9.31
C TRP A 254 8.36 7.27 -9.69
N VAL A 255 7.54 6.43 -9.04
CA VAL A 255 7.61 4.97 -9.22
C VAL A 255 6.84 4.52 -10.46
N PHE A 256 5.69 5.10 -10.74
CA PHE A 256 4.78 4.63 -11.78
C PHE A 256 4.69 5.55 -13.00
N GLY A 257 5.35 6.72 -12.98
CA GLY A 257 5.33 7.67 -14.10
C GLY A 257 3.95 8.26 -14.38
N ARG A 258 3.00 8.17 -13.43
CA ARG A 258 1.61 8.61 -13.61
C ARG A 258 1.00 9.15 -12.34
N VAL A 259 0.06 10.08 -12.47
CA VAL A 259 -0.77 10.60 -11.37
C VAL A 259 -2.23 10.57 -11.80
N SER A 260 -3.07 9.89 -11.00
CA SER A 260 -4.51 9.83 -11.24
C SER A 260 -5.22 11.00 -10.56
N LEU A 261 -5.83 11.87 -11.36
CA LEU A 261 -6.60 13.04 -10.90
C LEU A 261 -7.98 12.65 -10.38
N ILE A 262 -8.54 11.56 -10.90
CA ILE A 262 -9.84 11.03 -10.46
C ILE A 262 -9.75 10.20 -9.18
N ALA A 263 -8.53 9.90 -8.70
CA ALA A 263 -8.27 9.08 -7.52
C ALA A 263 -9.08 9.49 -6.27
N PRO A 264 -9.29 10.79 -5.94
CA PRO A 264 -10.09 11.16 -4.78
C PRO A 264 -11.56 10.71 -4.88
N LEU A 265 -12.14 10.74 -6.07
CA LEU A 265 -13.52 10.34 -6.32
C LEU A 265 -13.65 8.82 -6.43
N SER A 266 -12.75 8.17 -7.15
CA SER A 266 -12.74 6.71 -7.25
C SER A 266 -12.52 6.07 -5.87
N ASN A 267 -11.61 6.59 -5.04
CA ASN A 267 -11.40 6.12 -3.67
C ASN A 267 -12.65 6.27 -2.80
N LEU A 268 -13.36 7.39 -2.92
CA LEU A 268 -14.58 7.66 -2.15
C LEU A 268 -15.66 6.60 -2.40
N ILE A 269 -15.77 6.11 -3.64
CA ILE A 269 -16.75 5.10 -4.04
C ILE A 269 -16.22 3.69 -3.78
N ALA A 270 -14.95 3.43 -4.07
CA ALA A 270 -14.33 2.11 -3.95
C ALA A 270 -14.11 1.67 -2.49
N ALA A 271 -13.74 2.59 -1.60
CA ALA A 271 -13.47 2.29 -0.20
C ALA A 271 -14.64 1.57 0.53
N PRO A 272 -15.90 2.04 0.46
CA PRO A 272 -17.01 1.33 1.10
C PRO A 272 -17.27 -0.04 0.46
N ILE A 273 -17.10 -0.19 -0.87
CA ILE A 273 -17.26 -1.47 -1.56
C ILE A 273 -16.27 -2.49 -1.01
N ILE A 274 -14.97 -2.14 -0.93
CA ILE A 274 -13.93 -3.02 -0.38
C ILE A 274 -14.15 -3.28 1.12
N THR A 275 -14.58 -2.28 1.88
CA THR A 275 -14.90 -2.44 3.31
C THR A 275 -16.01 -3.48 3.54
N LEU A 276 -16.99 -3.55 2.64
CA LEU A 276 -18.06 -4.55 2.67
C LEU A 276 -17.62 -5.90 2.09
N ALA A 277 -16.78 -5.90 1.04
CA ALA A 277 -16.32 -7.11 0.40
C ALA A 277 -15.35 -7.91 1.28
N GLN A 278 -14.48 -7.22 2.03
CA GLN A 278 -13.38 -7.86 2.75
C GLN A 278 -13.82 -8.90 3.81
N PRO A 279 -14.84 -8.64 4.66
CA PRO A 279 -15.34 -9.66 5.58
C PRO A 279 -15.93 -10.87 4.85
N VAL A 280 -16.65 -10.66 3.74
CA VAL A 280 -17.28 -11.74 2.97
C VAL A 280 -16.22 -12.60 2.27
N LEU A 281 -15.19 -11.97 1.69
CA LEU A 281 -14.01 -12.66 1.17
C LEU A 281 -13.35 -13.52 2.26
N PHE A 282 -13.15 -12.95 3.45
CA PHE A 282 -12.54 -13.68 4.56
C PHE A 282 -13.40 -14.86 5.02
N LEU A 283 -14.73 -14.70 5.06
CA LEU A 283 -15.66 -15.79 5.35
C LEU A 283 -15.61 -16.89 4.29
N ALA A 284 -15.51 -16.54 3.00
CA ALA A 284 -15.34 -17.52 1.93
C ALA A 284 -14.06 -18.34 2.11
N LEU A 285 -12.96 -17.70 2.52
CA LEU A 285 -11.69 -18.37 2.81
C LEU A 285 -11.78 -19.29 4.03
N LEU A 286 -12.44 -18.86 5.12
CA LEU A 286 -12.67 -19.69 6.30
C LEU A 286 -13.59 -20.88 6.01
N ALA A 287 -14.57 -20.69 5.12
CA ALA A 287 -15.51 -21.72 4.69
C ALA A 287 -14.91 -22.71 3.67
N ALA A 288 -13.66 -22.52 3.24
CA ALA A 288 -12.97 -23.38 2.27
C ALA A 288 -13.10 -24.90 2.50
N PRO A 289 -13.11 -25.44 3.75
CA PRO A 289 -13.32 -26.87 3.99
C PRO A 289 -14.71 -27.38 3.59
N ILE A 290 -15.71 -26.50 3.54
CA ILE A 290 -17.10 -26.81 3.19
C ILE A 290 -17.40 -26.13 1.85
N THR A 291 -17.18 -26.84 0.74
CA THR A 291 -17.23 -26.29 -0.62
C THR A 291 -18.49 -25.50 -0.93
N ALA A 292 -19.68 -26.00 -0.53
CA ALA A 292 -20.95 -25.30 -0.75
C ALA A 292 -21.01 -23.94 -0.03
N LEU A 293 -20.49 -23.87 1.20
CA LEU A 293 -20.47 -22.63 1.98
C LEU A 293 -19.45 -21.63 1.43
N ALA A 294 -18.29 -22.11 0.98
CA ALA A 294 -17.30 -21.28 0.31
C ALA A 294 -17.87 -20.64 -0.98
N HIS A 295 -18.56 -21.43 -1.81
CA HIS A 295 -19.22 -20.94 -3.03
C HIS A 295 -20.35 -19.96 -2.71
N PHE A 296 -21.14 -20.20 -1.66
CA PHE A 296 -22.17 -19.26 -1.23
C PHE A 296 -21.58 -17.88 -0.93
N PHE A 297 -20.49 -17.80 -0.17
CA PHE A 297 -19.84 -16.52 0.12
C PHE A 297 -19.15 -15.92 -1.10
N ALA A 298 -18.56 -16.73 -1.98
CA ALA A 298 -17.96 -16.25 -3.22
C ALA A 298 -19.00 -15.63 -4.15
N GLN A 299 -20.16 -16.27 -4.32
CA GLN A 299 -21.30 -15.71 -5.07
C GLN A 299 -21.86 -14.46 -4.39
N ALA A 300 -21.93 -14.43 -3.06
CA ALA A 300 -22.41 -13.26 -2.32
C ALA A 300 -21.49 -12.03 -2.47
N VAL A 301 -20.18 -12.23 -2.64
CA VAL A 301 -19.22 -11.12 -2.82
C VAL A 301 -19.03 -10.70 -4.27
N HIS A 302 -19.37 -11.56 -5.23
CA HIS A 302 -19.22 -11.29 -6.67
C HIS A 302 -19.79 -9.91 -7.10
N PRO A 303 -21.02 -9.48 -6.70
CA PRO A 303 -21.52 -8.15 -7.06
C PRO A 303 -20.66 -6.99 -6.55
N LEU A 304 -20.02 -7.16 -5.39
CA LEU A 304 -19.11 -6.14 -4.82
C LEU A 304 -17.78 -6.10 -5.57
N LEU A 305 -17.23 -7.27 -5.95
CA LEU A 305 -16.02 -7.35 -6.78
C LEU A 305 -16.27 -6.76 -8.17
N PHE A 306 -17.40 -7.09 -8.78
CA PHE A 306 -17.86 -6.50 -10.03
C PHE A 306 -18.02 -4.98 -9.92
N ALA A 307 -18.68 -4.49 -8.87
CA ALA A 307 -18.83 -3.04 -8.65
C ALA A 307 -17.48 -2.35 -8.46
N PHE A 308 -16.54 -2.97 -7.75
CA PHE A 308 -15.19 -2.45 -7.57
C PHE A 308 -14.43 -2.37 -8.91
N ASP A 309 -14.52 -3.41 -9.73
CA ASP A 309 -13.91 -3.43 -11.06
C ASP A 309 -14.55 -2.41 -12.01
N TRP A 310 -15.87 -2.27 -11.95
CA TRP A 310 -16.62 -1.28 -12.73
C TRP A 310 -16.22 0.15 -12.37
N VAL A 311 -16.03 0.46 -11.07
CA VAL A 311 -15.53 1.78 -10.64
C VAL A 311 -14.14 2.04 -11.20
N ALA A 312 -13.26 1.04 -11.21
CA ALA A 312 -11.93 1.18 -11.80
C ALA A 312 -12.01 1.43 -13.31
N TRP A 313 -12.88 0.70 -14.01
CA TRP A 313 -13.13 0.90 -15.45
C TRP A 313 -13.70 2.28 -15.77
N ALA A 314 -14.74 2.72 -15.05
CA ALA A 314 -15.37 4.02 -15.28
C ALA A 314 -14.39 5.17 -15.01
N ALA A 315 -13.61 5.07 -13.93
CA ALA A 315 -12.59 6.05 -13.61
C ALA A 315 -11.48 6.09 -14.66
N ALA A 316 -10.96 4.93 -15.09
CA ALA A 316 -9.90 4.86 -16.09
C ALA A 316 -10.34 5.32 -17.48
N SER A 317 -11.63 5.13 -17.82
CA SER A 317 -12.20 5.55 -19.11
C SER A 317 -12.50 7.05 -19.19
N THR A 318 -12.36 7.78 -18.08
CA THR A 318 -12.61 9.22 -18.06
C THR A 318 -11.46 9.97 -18.75
N PRO A 319 -11.71 10.84 -19.75
CA PRO A 319 -10.66 11.61 -20.39
C PRO A 319 -9.88 12.45 -19.37
N GLY A 320 -8.54 12.32 -19.37
CA GLY A 320 -7.68 13.01 -18.41
C GLY A 320 -7.68 12.42 -16.99
N ALA A 321 -8.22 11.22 -16.78
CA ALA A 321 -8.23 10.54 -15.48
C ALA A 321 -6.83 10.36 -14.89
N ALA A 322 -5.86 10.05 -15.74
CA ALA A 322 -4.45 9.92 -15.37
C ALA A 322 -3.57 10.73 -16.32
N ILE A 323 -2.61 11.44 -15.74
CA ILE A 323 -1.59 12.17 -16.48
C ILE A 323 -0.28 11.39 -16.34
N THR A 324 0.37 11.10 -17.46
CA THR A 324 1.73 10.58 -17.50
C THR A 324 2.69 11.72 -17.15
N VAL A 325 3.52 11.52 -16.14
CA VAL A 325 4.44 12.54 -15.63
C VAL A 325 5.86 12.02 -15.74
N ALA A 326 6.68 12.72 -16.53
CA ALA A 326 8.13 12.53 -16.57
C ALA A 326 8.77 13.23 -15.35
N THR A 327 8.98 12.48 -14.27
CA THR A 327 9.45 13.05 -13.00
C THR A 327 10.97 13.14 -12.92
N THR A 328 11.59 14.28 -13.23
CA THR A 328 13.01 14.52 -12.94
C THR A 328 13.31 14.49 -11.44
N LEU A 329 14.57 14.20 -11.04
CA LEU A 329 14.99 14.24 -9.64
C LEU A 329 14.62 15.57 -8.97
N THR A 330 14.80 16.69 -9.67
CA THR A 330 14.43 18.03 -9.19
C THR A 330 12.93 18.13 -8.92
N THR A 331 12.08 17.71 -9.87
CA THR A 331 10.62 17.73 -9.68
C THR A 331 10.17 16.79 -8.57
N ALA A 332 10.84 15.64 -8.38
CA ALA A 332 10.55 14.71 -7.30
C ALA A 332 10.89 15.30 -5.92
N ILE A 333 12.04 15.97 -5.78
CA ILE A 333 12.43 16.65 -4.54
C ILE A 333 11.45 17.78 -4.22
N LEU A 334 11.12 18.63 -5.20
CA LEU A 334 10.18 19.73 -4.99
C LEU A 334 8.77 19.22 -4.63
N ALA A 335 8.30 18.16 -5.30
CA ALA A 335 7.04 17.52 -4.99
C ALA A 335 7.03 16.92 -3.58
N ALA A 336 8.14 16.31 -3.15
CA ALA A 336 8.30 15.81 -1.78
C ALA A 336 8.29 16.95 -0.74
N VAL A 337 8.97 18.07 -1.02
CA VAL A 337 8.93 19.27 -0.16
C VAL A 337 7.50 19.82 -0.07
N ALA A 338 6.75 19.86 -1.18
CA ALA A 338 5.35 20.28 -1.19
C ALA A 338 4.46 19.33 -0.37
N ALA A 339 4.64 18.02 -0.49
CA ALA A 339 3.89 17.02 0.28
C ALA A 339 4.17 17.11 1.78
N VAL A 340 5.44 17.21 2.19
CA VAL A 340 5.81 17.38 3.61
C VAL A 340 5.26 18.71 4.15
N SER A 341 5.41 19.78 3.39
CA SER A 341 4.86 21.10 3.72
C SER A 341 3.35 21.05 3.93
N LEU A 342 2.61 20.34 3.06
CA LEU A 342 1.18 20.14 3.20
C LEU A 342 0.82 19.41 4.51
N VAL A 343 1.53 18.33 4.84
CA VAL A 343 1.33 17.59 6.10
C VAL A 343 1.57 18.50 7.31
N VAL A 344 2.68 19.25 7.32
CA VAL A 344 3.03 20.15 8.41
C VAL A 344 2.02 21.29 8.53
N ALA A 345 1.52 21.83 7.42
CA ALA A 345 0.46 22.84 7.44
C ALA A 345 -0.85 22.28 8.01
N CYS A 346 -1.22 21.06 7.63
CA CYS A 346 -2.44 20.39 8.11
C CYS A 346 -2.38 20.06 9.60
N ALA A 347 -1.23 19.58 10.09
CA ALA A 347 -1.06 19.13 11.47
C ALA A 347 -0.67 20.27 12.44
N GLY A 348 0.13 21.23 11.97
CA GLY A 348 0.75 22.29 12.76
C GLY A 348 -0.23 23.34 13.27
N ARG A 349 0.17 24.10 14.30
CA ARG A 349 -0.61 25.24 14.82
C ARG A 349 -0.51 26.48 13.93
N PHE A 350 0.61 26.63 13.22
CA PHE A 350 0.93 27.78 12.38
C PHE A 350 1.06 27.34 10.91
N PRO A 351 -0.06 27.22 10.16
CA PRO A 351 -0.07 26.65 8.82
C PRO A 351 0.55 27.55 7.74
N ALA A 352 0.67 28.86 7.98
CA ALA A 352 1.08 29.82 6.95
C ALA A 352 2.48 29.57 6.40
N ARG A 353 3.50 29.41 7.27
CA ARG A 353 4.89 29.16 6.85
C ARG A 353 5.03 27.88 6.01
N PRO A 354 4.56 26.70 6.47
CA PRO A 354 4.64 25.49 5.65
C PRO A 354 3.76 25.59 4.39
N ALA A 355 2.60 26.26 4.44
CA ALA A 355 1.83 26.47 3.21
C ALA A 355 2.62 27.27 2.16
N ILE A 356 3.29 28.36 2.57
CA ILE A 356 4.12 29.18 1.67
C ILE A 356 5.28 28.36 1.09
N THR A 357 5.97 27.53 1.90
CA THR A 357 7.06 26.68 1.38
C THR A 357 6.54 25.66 0.37
N GLY A 358 5.37 25.07 0.63
CA GLY A 358 4.74 24.13 -0.31
C GLY A 358 4.32 24.81 -1.61
N LEU A 359 3.70 25.98 -1.53
CA LEU A 359 3.32 26.81 -2.69
C LEU A 359 4.55 27.23 -3.51
N ALA A 360 5.62 27.65 -2.85
CA ALA A 360 6.88 28.00 -3.52
C ALA A 360 7.51 26.80 -4.23
N ALA A 361 7.48 25.61 -3.61
CA ALA A 361 7.96 24.39 -4.24
C ALA A 361 7.13 24.00 -5.47
N LEU A 362 5.80 24.08 -5.38
CA LEU A 362 4.90 23.84 -6.53
C LEU A 362 5.13 24.86 -7.65
N ALA A 363 5.30 26.15 -7.32
CA ALA A 363 5.61 27.18 -8.31
C ALA A 363 6.96 26.90 -8.99
N ALA A 364 7.99 26.50 -8.24
CA ALA A 364 9.28 26.12 -8.79
C ALA A 364 9.19 24.90 -9.73
N MET A 365 8.31 23.93 -9.45
CA MET A 365 8.08 22.79 -10.35
C MET A 365 7.53 23.20 -11.71
N VAL A 366 6.72 24.26 -11.77
CA VAL A 366 6.17 24.79 -13.03
C VAL A 366 7.20 25.65 -13.77
N VAL A 367 7.98 26.43 -13.03
CA VAL A 367 8.90 27.42 -13.58
C VAL A 367 10.23 26.81 -14.06
N LEU A 368 10.81 25.86 -13.32
CA LEU A 368 12.14 25.31 -13.65
C LEU A 368 12.20 24.58 -15.00
N PRO A 369 11.21 23.76 -15.40
CA PRO A 369 11.21 23.12 -16.72
C PRO A 369 11.05 24.10 -17.88
N ALA A 370 10.55 25.31 -17.63
CA ALA A 370 10.42 26.34 -18.67
C ALA A 370 11.78 26.93 -19.08
N PHE A 371 12.85 26.64 -18.33
CA PHE A 371 14.22 26.98 -18.71
C PHE A 371 14.84 25.79 -19.45
N PRO A 372 15.00 25.86 -20.78
CA PRO A 372 15.56 24.77 -21.55
C PRO A 372 16.99 24.48 -21.07
N SER A 373 17.24 23.24 -20.70
CA SER A 373 18.61 22.75 -20.55
C SER A 373 19.15 22.52 -21.95
N SER A 374 20.14 23.31 -22.39
CA SER A 374 20.77 23.14 -23.70
C SER A 374 21.24 21.69 -23.86
N PRO A 375 20.84 20.98 -24.94
CA PRO A 375 21.46 19.70 -25.26
C PRO A 375 22.96 19.93 -25.43
N ASN A 376 23.80 19.12 -24.78
CA ASN A 376 25.26 19.27 -24.86
C ASN A 376 25.83 19.00 -26.27
N GLY A 377 24.99 18.81 -27.30
CA GLY A 377 25.39 18.54 -28.69
C GLY A 377 26.17 17.24 -28.88
N GLN A 378 26.32 16.45 -27.82
CA GLN A 378 27.06 15.19 -27.82
C GLN A 378 26.11 14.01 -28.02
N VAL A 379 26.63 12.96 -28.63
CA VAL A 379 25.95 11.67 -28.69
C VAL A 379 26.03 11.05 -27.29
N GLU A 380 24.89 10.67 -26.73
CA GLU A 380 24.81 10.02 -25.42
C GLU A 380 24.49 8.54 -25.61
N LEU A 381 25.28 7.66 -24.98
CA LEU A 381 25.02 6.22 -24.91
C LEU A 381 24.53 5.89 -23.49
N HIS A 382 23.34 5.30 -23.39
CA HIS A 382 22.72 4.92 -22.14
C HIS A 382 22.52 3.41 -22.11
N VAL A 383 23.20 2.74 -21.19
CA VAL A 383 23.01 1.31 -20.94
C VAL A 383 22.12 1.16 -19.71
N LEU A 384 20.92 0.60 -19.90
CA LEU A 384 19.93 0.46 -18.84
C LEU A 384 20.04 -0.88 -18.14
N ASP A 385 19.93 -0.86 -16.81
CA ASP A 385 19.79 -2.07 -16.01
C ASP A 385 18.36 -2.60 -16.11
N VAL A 386 18.16 -3.59 -16.99
CA VAL A 386 16.91 -4.35 -17.16
C VAL A 386 16.98 -5.72 -16.46
N GLY A 387 18.00 -5.94 -15.63
CA GLY A 387 18.25 -7.23 -14.98
C GLY A 387 19.00 -8.21 -15.88
N GLN A 388 18.28 -9.07 -16.60
CA GLN A 388 18.88 -9.98 -17.60
C GLN A 388 18.56 -9.48 -19.00
N GLY A 389 19.48 -9.59 -19.95
CA GLY A 389 19.33 -9.08 -21.32
C GLY A 389 19.85 -7.65 -21.47
N ASP A 390 19.76 -7.11 -22.69
CA ASP A 390 20.31 -5.81 -23.04
C ASP A 390 19.19 -4.78 -23.27
N ALA A 391 19.45 -3.54 -22.86
CA ALA A 391 18.62 -2.39 -23.22
C ALA A 391 19.52 -1.17 -23.37
N ILE A 392 19.79 -0.80 -24.62
CA ILE A 392 20.76 0.23 -24.96
C ILE A 392 20.06 1.35 -25.72
N LEU A 393 20.20 2.57 -25.24
CA LEU A 393 19.63 3.77 -25.84
C LEU A 393 20.74 4.68 -26.33
N LEU A 394 20.62 5.12 -27.57
CA LEU A 394 21.47 6.13 -28.18
C LEU A 394 20.66 7.41 -28.36
N ARG A 395 21.14 8.52 -27.81
CA ARG A 395 20.63 9.85 -28.11
C ARG A 395 21.57 10.53 -29.07
N THR A 396 21.10 10.84 -30.26
CA THR A 396 21.90 11.54 -31.26
C THR A 396 22.14 13.00 -30.84
N ASN A 397 23.13 13.64 -31.44
CA ASN A 397 23.38 15.09 -31.28
C ASN A 397 22.17 15.96 -31.69
N ALA A 398 21.34 15.48 -32.61
CA ALA A 398 20.08 16.09 -33.02
C ALA A 398 18.91 15.82 -32.06
N GLY A 399 19.12 15.02 -31.01
CA GLY A 399 18.12 14.72 -29.98
C GLY A 399 17.20 13.54 -30.29
N HIS A 400 17.45 12.79 -31.37
CA HIS A 400 16.69 11.58 -31.69
C HIS A 400 17.12 10.41 -30.80
N TRP A 401 16.16 9.57 -30.43
CA TRP A 401 16.40 8.36 -29.66
C TRP A 401 16.40 7.14 -30.57
N VAL A 402 17.42 6.29 -30.43
CA VAL A 402 17.51 4.98 -31.07
C VAL A 402 17.59 3.95 -29.95
N LEU A 403 16.65 3.00 -29.95
CA LEU A 403 16.61 1.90 -29.01
C LEU A 403 17.19 0.64 -29.65
N LEU A 404 18.16 0.03 -28.96
CA LEU A 404 18.81 -1.22 -29.31
C LEU A 404 18.51 -2.22 -28.19
N ASP A 405 17.59 -3.14 -28.47
CA ASP A 405 17.02 -4.10 -27.50
C ASP A 405 16.23 -3.43 -26.35
N ALA A 406 15.26 -4.14 -25.78
CA ALA A 406 14.38 -3.64 -24.73
C ALA A 406 14.34 -4.55 -23.50
N GLY A 407 15.25 -5.52 -23.43
CA GLY A 407 15.28 -6.54 -22.41
C GLY A 407 14.15 -7.57 -22.53
N PRO A 408 14.01 -8.45 -21.53
CA PRO A 408 13.15 -9.61 -21.60
C PRO A 408 11.69 -9.28 -21.27
N ALA A 409 10.78 -10.09 -21.81
CA ALA A 409 9.40 -10.19 -21.36
C ALA A 409 9.26 -11.31 -20.32
N TRP A 410 8.33 -11.16 -19.38
CA TRP A 410 7.96 -12.18 -18.39
C TRP A 410 6.43 -12.25 -18.25
N GLN A 411 5.94 -13.23 -17.47
CA GLN A 411 4.50 -13.32 -17.22
C GLN A 411 3.98 -12.09 -16.48
N GLY A 412 3.17 -11.27 -17.17
CA GLY A 412 2.53 -10.08 -16.63
C GLY A 412 3.30 -8.76 -16.83
N GLY A 413 4.38 -8.74 -17.62
CA GLY A 413 5.08 -7.50 -17.97
C GLY A 413 6.33 -7.68 -18.83
N ASP A 414 6.97 -6.58 -19.19
CA ASP A 414 8.19 -6.54 -19.99
C ASP A 414 9.12 -5.41 -19.53
N ALA A 415 10.43 -5.59 -19.75
CA ALA A 415 11.43 -4.61 -19.33
C ALA A 415 11.32 -3.29 -20.11
N GLY A 416 10.81 -3.36 -21.34
CA GLY A 416 10.51 -2.20 -22.18
C GLY A 416 9.57 -1.22 -21.48
N ARG A 417 8.40 -1.68 -21.05
CA ARG A 417 7.40 -0.87 -20.35
C ARG A 417 7.81 -0.51 -18.93
N ALA A 418 8.50 -1.41 -18.23
CA ALA A 418 8.84 -1.22 -16.82
C ALA A 418 10.04 -0.27 -16.60
N THR A 419 11.01 -0.29 -17.52
CA THR A 419 12.30 0.41 -17.34
C THR A 419 12.62 1.34 -18.51
N VAL A 420 12.54 0.84 -19.75
CA VAL A 420 13.03 1.56 -20.94
C VAL A 420 12.14 2.77 -21.27
N LEU A 421 10.83 2.56 -21.40
CA LEU A 421 9.85 3.59 -21.73
C LEU A 421 9.84 4.72 -20.68
N PRO A 422 9.76 4.45 -19.37
CA PRO A 422 9.88 5.49 -18.35
C PRO A 422 11.18 6.30 -18.46
N TYR A 423 12.31 5.64 -18.79
CA TYR A 423 13.60 6.32 -18.94
C TYR A 423 13.61 7.30 -20.11
N ILE A 424 13.11 6.86 -21.28
CA ILE A 424 13.00 7.71 -22.47
C ILE A 424 12.10 8.92 -22.19
N LEU A 425 10.92 8.68 -21.63
CA LEU A 425 9.96 9.73 -21.28
C LEU A 425 10.54 10.73 -20.27
N HIS A 426 11.28 10.24 -19.26
CA HIS A 426 11.95 11.09 -18.26
C HIS A 426 12.98 12.04 -18.88
N ARG A 427 13.61 11.63 -19.99
CA ARG A 427 14.57 12.45 -20.74
C ARG A 427 13.92 13.30 -21.84
N GLY A 428 12.59 13.35 -21.89
CA GLY A 428 11.84 14.11 -22.89
C GLY A 428 11.86 13.49 -24.28
N GLY A 429 12.21 12.21 -24.40
CA GLY A 429 12.12 11.46 -25.65
C GLY A 429 10.70 10.99 -25.93
N THR A 430 10.40 10.82 -27.21
CA THR A 430 9.19 10.16 -27.71
C THR A 430 9.60 8.88 -28.44
N LEU A 431 8.81 7.82 -28.30
CA LEU A 431 8.93 6.64 -29.16
C LEU A 431 8.06 6.89 -30.40
N GLU A 432 8.70 7.10 -31.54
CA GLU A 432 8.02 6.93 -32.82
C GLU A 432 8.06 5.43 -33.15
N ALA A 433 6.89 4.86 -33.44
CA ALA A 433 6.70 3.44 -33.74
C ALA A 433 6.97 3.15 -35.21
#